data_AF-W7MBT6-F1
#
_entry.id   AF-W7MBT6-F1
#
_cell.length_a   1.000
_cell.length_b   1.000
_cell.length_c   1.000
_cell.angle_alpha   90.00
_cell.angle_beta   90.00
_cell.angle_gamma   90.00
#
_symmetry.space_group_name_H-M   'P 1'
#
loop_
_entity.id
_entity.type
_entity.pdbx_description
1 polymer ?
#
loop_
_entity_poly.entity_id
_entity_poly.type
_entity_poly.pdbx_seq_one_letter_code
_entity_poly.pdbx_strand_id
1 'polypeptide(L)'
;MYLDIVQGLGESAGRRYEQFKQESLEIQKALVGLPKTAERRQVLQAATRWNHDSIFETSKANVEMGLAPHDSEESPEFHFLRRNPIHCGLLIHHMRSALHYHGVHTAAPSGGLMATAQLYQALRQEGRIPQGQAWEDLEEF
;
A
#
# COMPACT_ATOMS: atom_id res chain seq x y z
N MET A 1 21.47 23.30 -0.01
CA MET A 1 20.56 22.42 -0.78
C MET A 1 20.77 20.94 -0.48
N TYR A 2 21.93 20.33 -0.77
CA TYR A 2 22.13 18.89 -0.48
C TYR A 2 22.12 18.56 1.02
N LEU A 3 22.75 19.41 1.85
CA LEU A 3 22.73 19.26 3.31
C LEU A 3 21.34 19.44 3.90
N ASP A 4 20.53 20.35 3.37
CA ASP A 4 19.14 20.56 3.81
C ASP A 4 18.25 19.36 3.46
N ILE A 5 18.48 18.73 2.30
CA ILE A 5 17.80 17.49 1.91
C ILE A 5 18.18 16.36 2.87
N VAL A 6 19.47 16.20 3.20
CA VAL A 6 19.92 15.15 4.13
C VAL A 6 19.42 15.39 5.56
N GLN A 7 19.39 16.65 6.02
CA GLN A 7 18.85 17.02 7.33
C GLN A 7 17.33 16.78 7.40
N GLY A 8 16.56 17.24 6.40
CA GLY A 8 15.13 16.98 6.33
C GLY A 8 14.77 15.49 6.22
N LEU A 9 15.63 14.70 5.56
CA LEU A 9 15.50 13.24 5.56
C LEU A 9 15.74 12.65 6.95
N GLY A 10 16.78 13.11 7.65
CA GLY A 10 17.05 12.72 9.05
C GLY A 10 15.89 13.01 10.00
N GLU A 11 15.25 14.18 9.89
CA GLU A 11 14.06 14.55 10.68
C GLU A 11 12.83 13.68 10.38
N SER A 12 12.77 13.10 9.18
CA SER A 12 11.68 12.23 8.73
C SER A 12 11.92 10.74 8.98
N ALA A 13 13.13 10.38 9.44
CA ALA A 13 13.48 9.01 9.83
C ALA A 13 12.54 8.53 10.94
N GLY A 14 12.15 7.26 10.90
CA GLY A 14 11.09 6.71 11.76
C GLY A 14 9.66 7.15 11.37
N ARG A 15 9.40 8.44 11.14
CA ARG A 15 8.06 8.93 10.74
C ARG A 15 7.58 8.29 9.43
N ARG A 16 8.46 8.23 8.43
CA ARG A 16 8.13 7.58 7.14
C ARG A 16 7.90 6.08 7.28
N TYR A 17 8.58 5.43 8.24
CA TYR A 17 8.35 4.02 8.54
C TYR A 17 6.96 3.79 9.15
N GLU A 18 6.51 4.64 10.07
CA GLU A 18 5.14 4.54 10.61
C GLU A 18 4.09 4.82 9.53
N GLN A 19 4.32 5.78 8.63
CA GLN A 19 3.45 5.97 7.45
C GLN A 19 3.39 4.72 6.58
N PHE A 20 4.53 4.09 6.33
CA PHE A 20 4.61 2.85 5.57
C PHE A 20 3.79 1.73 6.22
N LYS A 21 3.91 1.55 7.55
CA LYS A 21 3.11 0.56 8.29
C LYS A 21 1.61 0.85 8.21
N GLN A 22 1.23 2.12 8.38
CA GLN A 22 -0.16 2.53 8.33
C GLN A 22 -0.76 2.24 6.95
N GLU A 23 -0.06 2.61 5.88
CA GLU A 23 -0.49 2.35 4.51
C GLU A 23 -0.66 0.85 4.24
N SER A 24 0.33 0.03 4.65
CA SER A 24 0.25 -1.43 4.51
C SER A 24 -0.99 -1.99 5.22
N LEU A 25 -1.28 -1.52 6.43
CA LEU A 25 -2.44 -1.96 7.21
C LEU A 25 -3.76 -1.54 6.56
N GLU A 26 -3.85 -0.32 6.03
CA GLU A 26 -5.04 0.18 5.32
C GLU A 26 -5.35 -0.66 4.09
N ILE A 27 -4.34 -0.95 3.27
CA ILE A 27 -4.47 -1.80 2.09
C ILE A 27 -4.91 -3.20 2.51
N GLN A 28 -4.30 -3.80 3.53
CA GLN A 28 -4.69 -5.12 4.01
C GLN A 28 -6.16 -5.14 4.46
N LYS A 29 -6.59 -4.15 5.25
CA LYS A 29 -7.99 -4.01 5.73
C LYS A 29 -8.97 -3.89 4.57
N ALA A 30 -8.66 -3.07 3.56
CA ALA A 30 -9.50 -2.90 2.38
C ALA A 30 -9.74 -4.22 1.62
N LEU A 31 -8.80 -5.15 1.69
CA LEU A 31 -8.86 -6.44 1.00
C LEU A 31 -9.47 -7.58 1.83
N VAL A 32 -9.75 -7.38 3.13
CA VAL A 32 -10.27 -8.47 4.01
C VAL A 32 -11.61 -8.99 3.50
N GLY A 33 -12.52 -8.11 3.08
CA GLY A 33 -13.86 -8.46 2.63
C GLY A 33 -13.97 -8.88 1.16
N LEU A 34 -12.89 -8.82 0.39
CA LEU A 34 -12.92 -9.11 -1.05
C LEU A 34 -12.75 -10.61 -1.34
N PRO A 35 -13.34 -11.10 -2.45
CA PRO A 35 -13.14 -12.48 -2.90
C PRO A 35 -11.67 -12.85 -3.06
N LYS A 36 -11.32 -14.12 -2.81
CA LYS A 36 -9.94 -14.63 -2.92
C LYS A 36 -9.51 -14.81 -4.38
N THR A 37 -9.22 -13.71 -5.07
CA THR A 37 -8.73 -13.70 -6.45
C THR A 37 -7.19 -13.72 -6.54
N ALA A 38 -6.66 -13.94 -7.74
CA ALA A 38 -5.22 -13.87 -8.00
C ALA A 38 -4.71 -12.43 -7.85
N GLU A 39 -5.49 -11.46 -8.31
CA GLU A 39 -5.25 -10.02 -8.23
C GLU A 39 -5.18 -9.57 -6.76
N ARG A 40 -6.14 -9.99 -5.93
CA ARG A 40 -6.11 -9.74 -4.48
C ARG A 40 -4.84 -10.29 -3.85
N ARG A 41 -4.39 -11.48 -4.27
CA ARG A 41 -3.15 -12.08 -3.76
C ARG A 41 -1.92 -11.25 -4.11
N GLN A 42 -1.85 -10.70 -5.32
CA GLN A 42 -0.75 -9.83 -5.74
C GLN A 42 -0.68 -8.55 -4.91
N VAL A 43 -1.84 -7.90 -4.66
CA VAL A 43 -1.88 -6.70 -3.80
C VAL A 43 -1.49 -7.04 -2.36
N LEU A 44 -2.01 -8.14 -1.82
CA LEU A 44 -1.63 -8.59 -0.48
C LEU A 44 -0.13 -8.89 -0.38
N GLN A 45 0.45 -9.55 -1.38
CA GLN A 45 1.89 -9.83 -1.39
C GLN A 45 2.71 -8.54 -1.36
N ALA A 46 2.33 -7.51 -2.12
CA ALA A 46 3.00 -6.21 -2.07
C ALA A 46 2.89 -5.55 -0.69
N ALA A 47 1.71 -5.64 -0.04
CA ALA A 47 1.46 -5.02 1.26
C ALA A 47 2.10 -5.79 2.44
N THR A 48 2.18 -7.11 2.38
CA THR A 48 2.64 -7.95 3.51
C THR A 48 4.09 -8.41 3.43
N ARG A 49 4.77 -8.21 2.30
CA ARG A 49 6.17 -8.63 2.10
C ARG A 49 7.12 -8.18 3.21
N TRP A 50 6.82 -7.04 3.83
CA TRP A 50 7.65 -6.42 4.87
C TRP A 50 7.03 -6.51 6.26
N ASN A 51 6.10 -7.45 6.47
CA ASN A 51 5.55 -7.72 7.80
C ASN A 51 6.54 -8.47 8.71
N HIS A 52 7.58 -9.06 8.15
CA HIS A 52 8.61 -9.79 8.88
C HIS A 52 10.01 -9.29 8.50
N ASP A 53 10.83 -9.03 9.51
CA ASP A 53 12.24 -8.68 9.35
C ASP A 53 13.10 -9.93 9.55
N SER A 54 13.29 -10.70 8.48
CA SER A 54 14.11 -11.91 8.52
C SER A 54 15.55 -11.67 9.00
N ILE A 55 16.10 -10.46 8.81
CA ILE A 55 17.45 -10.12 9.25
C ILE A 55 17.46 -9.99 10.77
N PHE A 56 16.49 -9.25 11.31
CA PHE A 56 16.32 -9.12 12.75
C PHE A 56 16.06 -10.48 13.42
N GLU A 57 15.15 -11.30 12.87
CA GLU A 57 14.83 -12.63 13.40
C GLU A 57 16.06 -13.55 13.41
N THR A 58 16.81 -13.59 12.30
CA THR A 58 18.04 -14.40 12.21
C THR A 58 19.10 -13.91 13.18
N SER A 59 19.28 -12.59 13.29
CA SER A 59 20.22 -11.99 14.24
C SER A 59 19.87 -12.35 15.67
N LYS A 60 18.59 -12.24 16.03
CA LYS A 60 18.08 -12.61 17.36
C LYS A 60 18.30 -14.10 17.66
N ALA A 61 17.97 -14.99 16.71
CA ALA A 61 18.18 -16.42 16.86
C ALA A 61 19.66 -16.79 17.03
N ASN A 62 20.57 -16.15 16.28
CA ASN A 62 22.01 -16.38 16.40
C ASN A 62 22.54 -15.97 17.79
N VAL A 63 22.03 -14.88 18.34
CA VAL A 63 22.37 -14.43 19.70
C VAL A 63 21.84 -15.43 20.74
N GLU A 64 20.59 -15.87 20.62
CA GLU A 64 19.98 -16.87 21.52
C GLU A 64 20.72 -18.22 21.48
N MET A 65 21.30 -18.59 20.33
CA MET A 65 22.11 -19.81 20.16
C MET A 65 23.59 -19.64 20.56
N GLY A 66 24.02 -18.45 21.01
CA GLY A 66 25.41 -18.16 21.34
C GLY A 66 26.36 -18.12 20.13
N LEU A 67 25.82 -17.99 18.92
CA LEU A 67 26.58 -17.90 17.66
C LEU A 67 27.00 -16.46 17.32
N ALA A 68 26.42 -15.48 18.01
CA ALA A 68 26.77 -14.06 17.90
C ALA A 68 26.87 -13.44 19.30
N PRO A 69 27.73 -12.42 19.48
CA PRO A 69 27.81 -11.69 20.74
C PRO A 69 26.50 -10.96 21.04
N HIS A 70 26.13 -10.90 22.32
CA HIS A 70 25.12 -9.95 22.80
C HIS A 70 25.74 -8.54 22.76
N ASP A 71 25.70 -7.89 21.60
CA ASP A 71 26.04 -6.47 21.52
C ASP A 71 25.02 -5.64 22.32
N SER A 72 25.49 -4.66 23.09
CA SER A 72 24.66 -3.81 23.96
C SER A 72 23.76 -2.83 23.22
N GLU A 73 23.93 -2.66 21.90
CA GLU A 73 22.99 -1.97 21.02
C GLU A 73 22.21 -2.99 20.19
N GLU A 74 21.21 -3.62 20.79
CA GLU A 74 20.23 -4.41 20.02
C GLU A 74 19.61 -3.51 18.95
N SER A 75 19.93 -3.78 17.69
CA SER A 75 19.33 -3.04 16.58
C SER A 75 17.83 -3.31 16.55
N PRO A 76 16.97 -2.28 16.61
CA PRO A 76 15.52 -2.47 16.58
C PRO A 76 15.07 -3.16 15.29
N GLU A 77 14.00 -3.96 15.38
CA GLU A 77 13.33 -4.55 14.23
C GLU A 77 13.00 -3.50 13.17
N PHE A 78 13.22 -3.84 11.89
CA PHE A 78 13.11 -2.98 10.72
C PHE A 78 14.06 -1.78 10.75
N HIS A 79 15.25 -1.94 11.34
CA HIS A 79 16.28 -0.90 11.45
C HIS A 79 16.54 -0.16 10.14
N PHE A 80 16.67 -0.92 9.04
CA PHE A 80 16.88 -0.36 7.70
C PHE A 80 15.76 0.61 7.31
N LEU A 81 14.49 0.19 7.42
CA LEU A 81 13.36 1.04 7.04
C LEU A 81 13.22 2.26 7.97
N ARG A 82 13.49 2.08 9.27
CA ARG A 82 13.48 3.17 10.25
C ARG A 82 14.50 4.26 9.91
N ARG A 83 15.67 3.90 9.36
CA ARG A 83 16.73 4.85 8.98
C ARG A 83 16.62 5.38 7.55
N ASN A 84 15.80 4.77 6.70
CA ASN A 84 15.77 5.05 5.26
C ASN A 84 14.39 5.54 4.78
N PRO A 85 14.02 6.81 5.05
CA PRO A 85 12.71 7.37 4.68
C PRO A 85 12.40 7.33 3.18
N ILE A 86 13.41 7.43 2.30
CA ILE A 86 13.22 7.31 0.84
C ILE A 86 12.73 5.91 0.47
N HIS A 87 13.33 4.87 1.06
CA HIS A 87 12.93 3.49 0.80
C HIS A 87 11.49 3.26 1.25
N CYS A 88 11.09 3.79 2.42
CA CYS A 88 9.69 3.77 2.84
C CYS A 88 8.75 4.43 1.82
N GLY A 89 9.14 5.58 1.26
CA GLY A 89 8.37 6.26 0.21
C GLY A 89 8.21 5.42 -1.06
N LEU A 90 9.29 4.76 -1.51
CA LEU A 90 9.26 3.86 -2.66
C LEU A 90 8.36 2.64 -2.40
N LEU A 91 8.40 2.07 -1.19
CA LEU A 91 7.55 0.95 -0.81
C LEU A 91 6.08 1.34 -0.74
N ILE A 92 5.75 2.50 -0.17
CA ILE A 92 4.39 3.06 -0.19
C ILE A 92 3.90 3.20 -1.63
N HIS A 93 4.71 3.78 -2.51
CA HIS A 93 4.37 3.94 -3.92
C HIS A 93 4.15 2.58 -4.59
N HIS A 94 5.01 1.59 -4.35
CA HIS A 94 4.85 0.25 -4.89
C HIS A 94 3.54 -0.41 -4.45
N MET A 95 3.20 -0.33 -3.16
CA MET A 95 1.95 -0.88 -2.64
C MET A 95 0.71 -0.22 -3.28
N ARG A 96 0.72 1.11 -3.42
CA ARG A 96 -0.37 1.86 -4.08
C ARG A 96 -0.49 1.50 -5.55
N SER A 97 0.62 1.44 -6.28
CA SER A 97 0.62 1.06 -7.70
C SER A 97 0.10 -0.37 -7.88
N ALA A 98 0.49 -1.31 -7.01
CA ALA A 98 -0.05 -2.67 -7.01
C ALA A 98 -1.55 -2.69 -6.75
N LEU A 99 -2.03 -1.93 -5.75
CA LEU A 99 -3.45 -1.77 -5.46
C LEU A 99 -4.21 -1.20 -6.66
N HIS A 100 -3.71 -0.15 -7.31
CA HIS A 100 -4.39 0.43 -8.47
C HIS A 100 -4.40 -0.54 -9.65
N TYR A 101 -3.25 -1.12 -10.00
CA TYR A 101 -3.13 -1.99 -11.15
C TYR A 101 -3.99 -3.25 -11.00
N HIS A 102 -3.91 -3.95 -9.87
CA HIS A 102 -4.66 -5.18 -9.64
C HIS A 102 -6.07 -4.95 -9.05
N GLY A 103 -6.30 -3.86 -8.33
CA GLY A 103 -7.59 -3.51 -7.74
C GLY A 103 -8.63 -3.17 -8.81
N VAL A 104 -8.24 -2.48 -9.89
CA VAL A 104 -9.11 -2.30 -11.07
C VAL A 104 -9.55 -3.65 -11.63
N HIS A 105 -8.63 -4.60 -11.77
CA HIS A 105 -8.93 -5.96 -12.24
C HIS A 105 -9.72 -6.80 -11.23
N THR A 106 -9.73 -6.42 -9.94
CA THR A 106 -10.55 -7.06 -8.89
C THR A 106 -11.97 -6.48 -8.82
N ALA A 107 -12.15 -5.20 -9.18
CA ALA A 107 -13.45 -4.53 -9.26
C ALA A 107 -14.17 -4.76 -10.61
N ALA A 108 -13.40 -4.89 -11.69
CA ALA A 108 -13.87 -5.17 -13.05
C ALA A 108 -14.60 -6.52 -13.28
N PRO A 109 -14.36 -7.64 -12.55
CA PRO A 109 -15.00 -8.93 -12.83
C PRO A 109 -16.52 -8.89 -12.63
N SER A 110 -17.03 -7.91 -11.88
CA SER A 110 -18.47 -7.74 -11.73
C SER A 110 -19.16 -7.28 -13.01
N GLY A 111 -18.41 -6.77 -14.00
CA GLY A 111 -18.98 -5.99 -15.10
C GLY A 111 -19.76 -4.77 -14.62
N GLY A 112 -19.86 -4.54 -13.30
CA GLY A 112 -20.76 -3.59 -12.67
C GLY A 112 -20.32 -2.18 -12.96
N LEU A 113 -19.02 -1.88 -12.94
CA LEU A 113 -18.56 -0.54 -13.27
C LEU A 113 -18.93 -0.16 -14.71
N MET A 114 -18.68 -1.04 -15.67
CA MET A 114 -19.02 -0.84 -17.08
C MET A 114 -20.54 -0.84 -17.30
N ALA A 115 -21.27 -1.79 -16.71
CA ALA A 115 -22.72 -1.91 -16.83
C ALA A 115 -23.44 -0.74 -16.17
N THR A 116 -22.96 -0.25 -15.02
CA THR A 116 -23.49 0.94 -14.34
C THR A 116 -23.17 2.19 -15.14
N ALA A 117 -21.97 2.32 -15.71
CA ALA A 117 -21.64 3.43 -16.62
C ALA A 117 -22.51 3.41 -17.88
N GLN A 118 -22.66 2.25 -18.54
CA GLN A 118 -23.53 2.09 -19.70
C GLN A 118 -25.00 2.35 -19.37
N LEU A 119 -25.49 1.87 -18.22
CA LEU A 119 -26.84 2.11 -17.74
C LEU A 119 -27.07 3.60 -17.44
N TYR A 120 -26.11 4.26 -16.79
CA TYR A 120 -26.14 5.70 -16.55
C TYR A 120 -26.25 6.47 -17.88
N GLN A 121 -25.39 6.14 -18.86
CA GLN A 121 -25.41 6.78 -20.18
C GLN A 121 -26.74 6.53 -20.91
N ALA A 122 -27.29 5.32 -20.85
CA ALA A 122 -28.60 5.01 -21.43
C ALA A 122 -29.73 5.82 -20.77
N LEU A 123 -29.78 5.85 -19.43
CA LEU A 123 -30.78 6.63 -18.68
C LEU A 123 -30.65 8.13 -18.95
N ARG A 124 -29.43 8.63 -19.15
CA ARG A 124 -29.18 10.02 -19.51
C ARG A 124 -29.72 10.35 -20.90
N GLN A 125 -29.43 9.50 -21.89
CA GLN A 125 -29.95 9.66 -23.26
C GLN A 125 -31.48 9.60 -23.31
N GLU A 126 -32.10 8.80 -22.43
CA GLU A 126 -33.55 8.74 -22.29
C GLU A 126 -34.16 9.90 -21.49
N GLY A 127 -33.35 10.84 -20.98
CA GLY A 127 -33.81 11.95 -20.15
C GLY A 127 -34.39 11.52 -18.80
N ARG A 128 -34.01 10.34 -18.30
CA ARG A 128 -34.51 9.74 -17.06
C ARG A 128 -33.71 10.09 -15.82
N ILE A 129 -32.59 10.79 -15.99
CA ILE A 129 -31.78 11.29 -14.86
C ILE A 129 -32.30 12.68 -14.46
N PRO A 130 -32.78 12.87 -13.21
CA PRO A 130 -33.22 14.17 -12.72
C PRO A 130 -32.11 15.22 -12.81
N GLN A 131 -32.50 16.48 -13.06
CA GLN A 131 -31.56 17.60 -13.02
C GLN A 131 -30.89 17.70 -11.63
N GLY A 132 -29.56 17.78 -11.62
CA GLY A 132 -28.75 17.82 -10.39
C GLY A 132 -28.31 16.46 -9.84
N GLN A 133 -28.63 15.34 -10.52
CA GLN A 133 -28.14 14.00 -10.18
C GLN A 133 -27.20 13.41 -11.24
N ALA A 134 -26.61 14.26 -12.07
CA ALA A 134 -25.58 13.86 -13.02
C ALA A 134 -24.31 13.43 -12.27
N TRP A 135 -23.72 12.32 -12.70
CA TRP A 135 -22.38 11.90 -12.26
C TRP A 135 -21.35 12.60 -13.12
N GLU A 136 -20.86 13.74 -12.63
CA GLU A 136 -19.89 14.60 -13.34
C GLU A 136 -18.62 13.84 -13.74
N ASP A 137 -18.16 12.91 -12.90
CA ASP A 137 -16.98 12.06 -13.15
C ASP A 137 -17.13 11.13 -14.37
N LEU A 138 -18.36 10.88 -14.86
CA LEU A 138 -18.63 10.08 -16.06
C LEU A 138 -18.80 10.93 -17.33
N GLU A 139 -18.69 12.26 -17.24
CA GLU A 139 -18.89 13.18 -18.37
C GLU A 139 -17.59 13.67 -19.02
N GLU A 140 -16.45 13.48 -18.35
CA GLU A 140 -15.12 13.94 -18.84
C GLU A 140 -14.42 12.95 -19.79
N PHE A 141 -15.09 11.89 -20.25
CA PHE A 141 -14.53 10.85 -21.13
C PHE A 141 -15.23 10.74 -22.49
#